data_AF-A0A2E2EV68-F1
#
_entry.id   AF-A0A2E2EV68-F1
#
_cell.length_a   1.000
_cell.length_b   1.000
_cell.length_c   1.000
_cell.angle_alpha   90.00
_cell.angle_beta   90.00
_cell.angle_gamma   90.00
#
_symmetry.space_group_name_H-M   'P 1'
#
loop_
_entity.id
_entity.type
_entity.pdbx_description
1 polymer ?
#
loop_
_entity_poly.entity_id
_entity_poly.type
_entity_poly.pdbx_seq_one_letter_code
_entity_poly.pdbx_strand_id
1 'polypeptide(L)'
;MKKDTIDNLFEELKGEFDINEPESGHENRFLEKLNADKVVINDIDKSRFNWKPLLAVAASLVICFSVFITAQNQPKTLDLASVSPEMSETQDFFTVTIENELKKLNKERSPLTEAIINDALEQIQLLENEYQKLKTDLTESGKDQRVIYAMISNFQTRIDILNTVLEQIEDVKNLKIKTDETKNTI
;
A
#
# COMPACT_ATOMS: atom_id res chain seq x y z
N MET A 1 -68.32 30.53 -9.63
CA MET A 1 -67.07 29.76 -9.50
C MET A 1 -66.88 29.00 -10.80
N LYS A 2 -65.69 29.08 -11.43
CA LYS A 2 -65.38 28.29 -12.64
C LYS A 2 -65.25 26.83 -12.22
N LYS A 3 -65.97 25.90 -12.88
CA LYS A 3 -65.81 24.46 -12.69
C LYS A 3 -64.41 24.05 -13.18
N ASP A 4 -63.70 23.28 -12.38
CA ASP A 4 -62.33 22.85 -12.71
C ASP A 4 -62.37 21.81 -13.84
N THR A 5 -61.24 21.61 -14.52
CA THR A 5 -61.14 20.74 -15.71
C THR A 5 -61.66 19.31 -15.46
N ILE A 6 -61.53 18.82 -14.23
CA ILE A 6 -62.01 17.50 -13.81
C ILE A 6 -63.54 17.47 -13.69
N ASP A 7 -64.17 18.51 -13.15
CA ASP A 7 -65.64 18.58 -13.05
C ASP A 7 -66.30 18.59 -14.44
N ASN A 8 -65.67 19.24 -15.40
CA ASN A 8 -66.14 19.25 -16.78
C ASN A 8 -66.00 17.87 -17.45
N LEU A 9 -64.87 17.18 -17.21
CA LEU A 9 -64.64 15.83 -17.70
C LEU A 9 -65.68 14.82 -17.16
N PHE A 10 -66.01 14.91 -15.87
CA PHE A 10 -67.00 14.02 -15.27
C PHE A 10 -68.44 14.32 -15.71
N GLU A 11 -68.80 15.58 -15.97
CA GLU A 11 -70.11 15.92 -16.55
C GLU A 11 -70.22 15.48 -18.01
N GLU A 12 -69.13 15.56 -18.79
CA GLU A 12 -69.08 15.12 -20.19
C GLU A 12 -69.22 13.60 -20.31
N LEU A 13 -68.59 12.84 -19.41
CA LEU A 13 -68.63 11.37 -19.41
C LEU A 13 -69.79 10.79 -18.58
N LYS A 14 -70.66 11.65 -18.04
CA LYS A 14 -71.77 11.25 -17.17
C LYS A 14 -72.83 10.48 -17.96
N GLY A 15 -72.96 9.19 -17.64
CA GLY A 15 -73.89 8.27 -18.32
C GLY A 15 -73.25 7.40 -19.39
N GLU A 16 -71.95 7.59 -19.71
CA GLU A 16 -71.21 6.69 -20.61
C GLU A 16 -70.63 5.46 -19.89
N PHE A 17 -70.61 5.45 -18.56
CA PHE A 17 -69.99 4.36 -17.78
C PHE A 17 -70.96 3.21 -17.45
N ASP A 18 -72.27 3.42 -17.52
CA ASP A 18 -73.29 2.42 -17.18
C ASP A 18 -73.72 1.60 -18.41
N ILE A 19 -72.75 1.09 -19.17
CA ILE A 19 -73.00 0.38 -20.43
C ILE A 19 -73.24 -1.13 -20.25
N ASN A 20 -72.79 -1.73 -19.14
CA ASN A 20 -72.98 -3.16 -18.88
C ASN A 20 -73.06 -3.46 -17.38
N GLU A 21 -74.03 -4.29 -16.99
CA GLU A 21 -74.05 -4.86 -15.65
C GLU A 21 -73.15 -6.11 -15.59
N PRO A 22 -72.41 -6.34 -14.50
CA PRO A 22 -71.62 -7.56 -14.36
C PRO A 22 -72.48 -8.83 -14.47
N GLU A 23 -71.87 -9.93 -14.92
CA GLU A 23 -72.57 -11.22 -14.96
C GLU A 23 -73.11 -11.61 -13.57
N SER A 24 -74.27 -12.27 -13.55
CA SER A 24 -74.90 -12.75 -12.33
C SER A 24 -73.90 -13.53 -11.45
N GLY A 25 -73.92 -13.24 -10.14
CA GLY A 25 -72.98 -13.81 -9.18
C GLY A 25 -71.60 -13.12 -9.11
N HIS A 26 -71.37 -12.02 -9.84
CA HIS A 26 -70.16 -11.21 -9.71
C HIS A 26 -69.90 -10.75 -8.26
N GLU A 27 -70.92 -10.29 -7.55
CA GLU A 27 -70.80 -9.85 -6.15
C GLU A 27 -70.31 -11.00 -5.25
N ASN A 28 -70.84 -12.21 -5.43
CA ASN A 28 -70.41 -13.38 -4.68
C ASN A 28 -68.96 -13.77 -5.00
N ARG A 29 -68.56 -13.77 -6.28
CA ARG A 29 -67.16 -14.02 -6.69
C ARG A 29 -66.20 -12.94 -6.19
N PHE A 30 -66.66 -11.69 -6.15
CA PHE A 30 -65.91 -10.57 -5.61
C PHE A 30 -65.72 -10.72 -4.09
N LEU A 31 -66.78 -11.04 -3.35
CA LEU A 31 -66.71 -11.31 -1.91
C LEU A 31 -65.86 -12.54 -1.59
N GLU A 32 -65.95 -13.59 -2.39
CA GLU A 32 -65.10 -14.78 -2.27
C GLU A 32 -63.62 -14.41 -2.47
N LYS A 33 -63.29 -13.62 -3.50
CA LYS A 33 -61.91 -13.15 -3.75
C LYS A 33 -61.41 -12.19 -2.67
N LEU A 34 -62.27 -11.27 -2.20
CA LEU A 34 -61.98 -10.33 -1.11
C LEU A 34 -61.66 -11.07 0.20
N ASN A 35 -62.40 -12.13 0.50
CA ASN A 35 -62.20 -12.93 1.70
C ASN A 35 -61.09 -13.97 1.53
N ALA A 36 -60.82 -14.46 0.30
CA ALA A 36 -59.66 -15.29 -0.01
C ALA A 36 -58.34 -14.55 0.21
N ASP A 37 -58.28 -13.26 -0.16
CA ASP A 37 -57.12 -12.39 0.11
C ASP A 37 -56.93 -12.09 1.61
N LYS A 38 -57.94 -12.33 2.45
CA LYS A 38 -57.81 -12.27 3.93
C LYS A 38 -57.37 -13.58 4.56
N VAL A 39 -57.41 -14.70 3.83
CA VAL A 39 -57.02 -16.03 4.32
C VAL A 39 -55.58 -16.40 3.91
N VAL A 40 -54.88 -15.52 3.17
CA VAL A 40 -53.44 -15.64 2.92
C VAL A 40 -52.70 -14.35 3.34
N ILE A 41 -52.93 -13.93 4.58
CA ILE A 41 -51.77 -13.62 5.42
C ILE A 41 -51.50 -14.90 6.19
N ASN A 42 -51.04 -15.93 5.46
CA ASN A 42 -50.00 -16.75 6.06
C ASN A 42 -48.94 -15.71 6.43
N ASP A 43 -48.68 -15.53 7.72
CA ASP A 43 -47.40 -15.03 8.15
C ASP A 43 -46.39 -15.78 7.27
N ILE A 44 -45.86 -15.11 6.24
CA ILE A 44 -44.54 -15.46 5.78
C ILE A 44 -43.78 -15.27 7.06
N ASP A 45 -43.49 -16.38 7.73
CA ASP A 45 -42.59 -16.42 8.85
C ASP A 45 -41.44 -15.54 8.38
N LYS A 46 -41.42 -14.28 8.86
CA LYS A 46 -40.30 -13.40 8.64
C LYS A 46 -39.31 -14.08 9.52
N SER A 47 -38.64 -15.09 8.96
CA SER A 47 -37.47 -15.71 9.52
C SER A 47 -36.69 -14.51 9.96
N ARG A 48 -36.60 -14.34 11.28
CA ARG A 48 -35.81 -13.30 11.90
C ARG A 48 -34.40 -13.76 11.66
N PHE A 49 -33.99 -13.75 10.40
CA PHE A 49 -32.67 -14.12 9.97
C PHE A 49 -31.81 -13.14 10.72
N ASN A 50 -31.13 -13.66 11.73
CA ASN A 50 -30.44 -12.83 12.66
C ASN A 50 -29.22 -12.37 11.88
N TRP A 51 -29.28 -11.23 11.17
CA TRP A 51 -28.20 -10.71 10.34
C TRP A 51 -26.98 -10.30 11.21
N LYS A 52 -27.12 -10.31 12.54
CA LYS A 52 -26.07 -9.94 13.50
C LYS A 52 -24.70 -10.63 13.27
N PRO A 53 -24.59 -11.95 13.02
CA PRO A 53 -23.30 -12.58 12.72
C PRO A 53 -22.80 -12.23 11.32
N LEU A 54 -23.67 -12.04 10.32
CA LEU A 54 -23.24 -11.57 8.99
C LEU A 54 -22.76 -10.12 9.02
N LEU A 55 -23.40 -9.26 9.81
CA LEU A 55 -22.98 -7.89 10.06
C LEU A 55 -21.64 -7.86 10.79
N ALA A 56 -21.42 -8.75 11.76
CA ALA A 56 -20.13 -8.88 12.44
C ALA A 56 -19.02 -9.32 11.49
N VAL A 57 -19.29 -10.28 10.59
CA VAL A 57 -18.34 -10.70 9.55
C VAL A 57 -18.06 -9.56 8.58
N ALA A 58 -19.08 -8.87 8.07
CA ALA A 58 -18.90 -7.72 7.20
C ALA A 58 -18.11 -6.59 7.87
N ALA A 59 -18.41 -6.27 9.14
CA ALA A 59 -17.67 -5.28 9.92
C ALA A 59 -16.21 -5.68 10.10
N SER A 60 -15.92 -6.95 10.39
CA SER A 60 -14.53 -7.44 10.46
C SER A 60 -13.80 -7.32 9.12
N LEU A 61 -14.46 -7.61 8.00
CA LEU A 61 -13.88 -7.44 6.67
C LEU A 61 -13.61 -5.96 6.37
N VAL A 62 -14.55 -5.07 6.67
CA VAL A 62 -14.36 -3.61 6.51
C VAL A 62 -13.20 -3.11 7.36
N ILE A 63 -13.10 -3.56 8.62
CA ILE A 63 -11.97 -3.20 9.50
C ILE A 63 -10.67 -3.73 8.91
N CYS A 64 -10.59 -5.02 8.53
CA CYS A 64 -9.40 -5.60 7.91
C CYS A 64 -9.00 -4.87 6.62
N PHE A 65 -9.96 -4.55 5.75
CA PHE A 65 -9.71 -3.79 4.52
C PHE A 65 -9.28 -2.36 4.81
N SER A 66 -9.87 -1.69 5.81
CA SER A 66 -9.47 -0.33 6.20
C SER A 66 -8.06 -0.28 6.77
N VAL A 67 -7.68 -1.26 7.61
CA VAL A 67 -6.32 -1.43 8.14
C VAL A 67 -5.37 -1.76 6.99
N PHE A 68 -5.77 -2.59 6.04
CA PHE A 68 -4.95 -2.95 4.88
C PHE A 68 -4.69 -1.74 3.96
N ILE A 69 -5.71 -0.93 3.65
CA ILE A 69 -5.58 0.28 2.83
C ILE A 69 -4.70 1.32 3.55
N THR A 70 -4.91 1.52 4.85
CA THR A 70 -4.11 2.48 5.64
C THR A 70 -2.67 2.04 5.82
N ALA A 71 -2.40 0.74 5.97
CA ALA A 71 -1.04 0.20 6.03
C ALA A 71 -0.27 0.35 4.71
N GLN A 72 -0.96 0.34 3.56
CA GLN A 72 -0.38 0.54 2.23
C GLN A 72 -0.14 2.02 1.91
N ASN A 73 -0.83 2.95 2.57
CA ASN A 73 -0.62 4.39 2.44
C ASN A 73 0.62 4.87 3.21
N GLN A 74 1.78 4.26 2.96
CA GLN A 74 3.02 4.92 3.36
C GLN A 74 3.24 6.13 2.47
N PRO A 75 3.56 7.31 3.03
CA PRO A 75 3.87 8.48 2.22
C PRO A 75 4.99 8.12 1.25
N LYS A 76 4.83 8.51 -0.02
CA LYS A 76 5.87 8.35 -1.04
C LYS A 76 7.08 9.16 -0.59
N THR A 77 8.07 8.50 0.01
CA THR A 77 9.32 9.14 0.40
C THR A 77 10.13 9.40 -0.86
N LEU A 78 10.51 10.65 -1.05
CA LEU A 78 11.40 11.07 -2.12
C LEU A 78 12.80 10.48 -1.86
N ASP A 79 13.47 10.16 -2.94
CA ASP A 79 14.89 9.84 -2.97
C ASP A 79 15.62 10.78 -3.93
N LEU A 80 16.92 10.58 -4.10
CA LEU A 80 17.73 11.43 -4.97
C LEU A 80 17.23 11.37 -6.43
N ALA A 81 16.80 10.19 -6.89
CA ALA A 81 16.20 10.00 -8.21
C ALA A 81 14.92 10.81 -8.44
N SER A 82 14.22 11.17 -7.37
CA SER A 82 13.01 12.00 -7.43
C SER A 82 13.31 13.49 -7.67
N VAL A 83 14.57 13.93 -7.64
CA VAL A 83 14.97 15.35 -7.78
C VAL A 83 15.04 15.77 -9.24
N SER A 84 15.84 15.09 -10.06
CA SER A 84 16.03 15.34 -11.48
C SER A 84 16.54 14.08 -12.21
N PRO A 85 16.49 14.02 -13.55
CA PRO A 85 17.08 12.90 -14.31
C PRO A 85 18.55 12.65 -13.98
N GLU A 86 19.35 13.71 -13.87
CA GLU A 86 20.78 13.63 -13.56
C GLU A 86 21.02 13.09 -12.14
N MET A 87 20.14 13.44 -11.20
CA MET A 87 20.19 12.91 -9.83
C MET A 87 19.75 11.44 -9.76
N SER A 88 18.86 11.00 -10.65
CA SER A 88 18.54 9.57 -10.83
C SER A 88 19.75 8.79 -11.33
N GLU A 89 20.41 9.27 -12.37
CA GLU A 89 21.64 8.65 -12.88
C GLU A 89 22.74 8.61 -11.81
N THR A 90 22.84 9.67 -11.01
CA THR A 90 23.78 9.75 -9.89
C THR A 90 23.48 8.69 -8.82
N GLN A 91 22.22 8.52 -8.44
CA GLN A 91 21.80 7.48 -7.49
C GLN A 91 22.14 6.09 -8.04
N ASP A 92 21.78 5.81 -9.29
CA ASP A 92 22.04 4.52 -9.93
C ASP A 92 23.55 4.21 -9.99
N PHE A 93 24.36 5.19 -10.38
CA PHE A 93 25.82 5.05 -10.43
C PHE A 93 26.40 4.68 -9.06
N PHE A 94 26.02 5.40 -8.00
CA PHE A 94 26.54 5.14 -6.67
C PHE A 94 26.04 3.81 -6.09
N THR A 95 24.77 3.45 -6.30
CA THR A 95 24.23 2.15 -5.87
C THR A 95 25.00 1.00 -6.51
N VAL A 96 25.18 1.03 -7.84
CA VAL A 96 25.96 0.01 -8.56
C VAL A 96 27.41 -0.04 -8.08
N THR A 97 28.02 1.12 -7.85
CA THR A 97 29.41 1.21 -7.34
C THR A 97 29.54 0.55 -5.97
N ILE A 98 28.67 0.91 -5.02
CA ILE A 98 28.67 0.35 -3.67
C ILE A 98 28.44 -1.17 -3.70
N GLU A 99 27.51 -1.65 -4.52
CA GLU A 99 27.29 -3.09 -4.68
C GLU A 99 28.55 -3.82 -5.18
N ASN A 100 29.27 -3.21 -6.13
CA ASN A 100 30.49 -3.79 -6.67
C ASN A 100 31.61 -3.80 -5.63
N GLU A 101 31.80 -2.72 -4.88
CA GLU A 101 32.80 -2.67 -3.80
C GLU A 101 32.46 -3.65 -2.67
N LEU A 102 31.20 -3.78 -2.28
CA LEU A 102 30.76 -4.81 -1.32
C LEU A 102 31.04 -6.23 -1.84
N LYS A 103 30.85 -6.50 -3.13
CA LYS A 103 31.19 -7.79 -3.74
C LYS A 103 32.70 -8.05 -3.70
N LYS A 104 33.54 -7.04 -3.94
CA LYS A 104 35.00 -7.17 -3.78
C LYS A 104 35.36 -7.45 -2.32
N LEU A 105 34.84 -6.66 -1.39
CA LEU A 105 35.09 -6.80 0.05
C LEU A 105 34.73 -8.21 0.56
N ASN A 106 33.58 -8.75 0.13
CA ASN A 106 33.16 -10.09 0.53
C ASN A 106 34.07 -11.20 0.00
N LYS A 107 34.70 -11.03 -1.18
CA LYS A 107 35.67 -12.00 -1.72
C LYS A 107 36.95 -12.05 -0.89
N GLU A 108 37.28 -10.96 -0.20
CA GLU A 108 38.46 -10.87 0.64
C GLU A 108 38.28 -11.50 2.03
N ARG A 109 37.09 -12.04 2.34
CA ARG A 109 36.76 -12.58 3.65
C ARG A 109 37.54 -13.85 3.98
N SER A 110 38.19 -13.83 5.14
CA SER A 110 38.99 -14.91 5.70
C SER A 110 39.10 -14.74 7.22
N PRO A 111 39.53 -15.75 7.99
CA PRO A 111 39.74 -15.59 9.43
C PRO A 111 40.68 -14.43 9.82
N LEU A 112 41.60 -14.04 8.92
CA LEU A 112 42.52 -12.92 9.14
C LEU A 112 41.84 -11.56 8.96
N THR A 113 40.87 -11.46 8.05
CA THR A 113 40.25 -10.20 7.60
C THR A 113 38.85 -9.99 8.14
N GLU A 114 38.25 -11.02 8.75
CA GLU A 114 36.85 -11.04 9.18
C GLU A 114 36.49 -9.91 10.15
N ALA A 115 37.34 -9.60 11.12
CA ALA A 115 37.06 -8.54 12.09
C ALA A 115 36.93 -7.17 11.43
N ILE A 116 37.87 -6.81 10.54
CA ILE A 116 37.90 -5.52 9.83
C ILE A 116 36.73 -5.43 8.84
N ILE A 117 36.39 -6.54 8.16
CA ILE A 117 35.24 -6.60 7.26
C ILE A 117 33.93 -6.41 8.03
N ASN A 118 33.76 -7.07 9.19
CA ASN A 118 32.53 -6.95 9.97
C ASN A 118 32.31 -5.52 10.48
N ASP A 119 33.37 -4.87 10.97
CA ASP A 119 33.31 -3.46 11.40
C ASP A 119 32.91 -2.54 10.24
N ALA A 120 33.52 -2.72 9.07
CA ALA A 120 33.16 -1.97 7.87
C ALA A 120 31.68 -2.14 7.50
N LEU A 121 31.16 -3.38 7.52
CA LEU A 121 29.76 -3.66 7.20
C LEU A 121 28.79 -3.00 8.21
N GLU A 122 29.17 -2.93 9.48
CA GLU A 122 28.38 -2.23 10.50
C GLU A 122 28.32 -0.71 10.21
N GLN A 123 29.46 -0.11 9.86
CA GLN A 123 29.51 1.31 9.46
C GLN A 123 28.68 1.58 8.19
N ILE A 124 28.73 0.69 7.21
CA ILE A 124 27.89 0.81 6.00
C ILE A 124 26.41 0.70 6.33
N GLN A 125 26.02 -0.17 7.25
CA GLN A 125 24.63 -0.29 7.71
C GLN A 125 24.16 0.97 8.45
N LEU A 126 25.02 1.60 9.25
CA LEU A 126 24.73 2.88 9.89
C LEU A 126 24.43 3.96 8.84
N LEU A 127 25.30 4.09 7.84
CA LEU A 127 25.16 5.07 6.77
C LEU A 127 23.91 4.80 5.91
N GLU A 128 23.55 3.55 5.65
CA GLU A 128 22.30 3.20 4.97
C GLU A 128 21.08 3.65 5.78
N ASN A 129 21.08 3.44 7.09
CA ASN A 129 20.00 3.90 7.96
C ASN A 129 19.90 5.44 7.99
N GLU A 130 21.03 6.15 7.94
CA GLU A 130 21.07 7.60 7.80
C GLU A 130 20.50 8.05 6.45
N TYR A 131 20.81 7.35 5.35
CA TYR A 131 20.23 7.64 4.05
C TYR A 131 18.70 7.52 4.04
N GLN A 132 18.14 6.52 4.73
CA GLN A 132 16.68 6.39 4.87
C GLN A 132 16.06 7.58 5.64
N LYS A 133 16.76 8.14 6.62
CA LYS A 133 16.33 9.39 7.29
C LYS A 133 16.39 10.57 6.34
N LEU A 134 17.48 10.70 5.58
CA LEU A 134 17.62 11.77 4.59
C LEU A 134 16.53 11.74 3.51
N LYS A 135 16.02 10.57 3.12
CA LYS A 135 14.84 10.46 2.24
C LYS A 135 13.59 11.08 2.85
N THR A 136 13.40 10.88 4.14
CA THR A 136 12.30 11.50 4.89
C THR A 136 12.50 13.01 4.93
N ASP A 137 13.68 13.48 5.31
CA ASP A 137 14.03 14.90 5.35
C ASP A 137 13.90 15.57 3.98
N LEU A 138 14.25 14.88 2.89
CA LEU A 138 14.12 15.39 1.51
C LEU A 138 12.66 15.61 1.14
N THR A 139 11.79 14.70 1.58
CA THR A 139 10.34 14.78 1.38
C THR A 139 9.75 15.95 2.17
N GLU A 140 10.09 16.05 3.45
CA GLU A 140 9.56 17.08 4.36
C GLU A 140 10.08 18.48 4.03
N SER A 141 11.33 18.59 3.61
CA SER A 141 11.96 19.87 3.24
C SER A 141 11.61 20.37 1.84
N GLY A 142 10.89 19.57 1.04
CA GLY A 142 10.54 19.94 -0.34
C GLY A 142 11.73 19.98 -1.28
N LYS A 143 12.64 18.99 -1.18
CA LYS A 143 13.88 18.86 -1.97
C LYS A 143 14.94 19.92 -1.66
N ASP A 144 15.19 20.21 -0.39
CA ASP A 144 16.24 21.15 0.03
C ASP A 144 17.63 20.68 -0.47
N GLN A 145 18.37 21.60 -1.10
CA GLN A 145 19.69 21.32 -1.66
C GLN A 145 20.70 20.83 -0.62
N ARG A 146 20.58 21.23 0.64
CA ARG A 146 21.44 20.77 1.74
C ARG A 146 21.20 19.30 2.06
N VAL A 147 19.95 18.84 1.99
CA VAL A 147 19.59 17.42 2.17
C VAL A 147 20.11 16.62 0.98
N ILE A 148 19.96 17.14 -0.24
CA ILE A 148 20.53 16.53 -1.46
C ILE A 148 22.05 16.35 -1.32
N TYR A 149 22.75 17.39 -0.86
CA TYR A 149 24.20 17.32 -0.61
C TYR A 149 24.54 16.25 0.44
N ALA A 150 23.80 16.18 1.53
CA ALA A 150 23.99 15.16 2.57
C ALA A 150 23.76 13.74 2.02
N MET A 151 22.76 13.54 1.14
CA MET A 151 22.51 12.25 0.49
C MET A 151 23.67 11.82 -0.41
N ILE A 152 24.21 12.75 -1.22
CA ILE A 152 25.38 12.50 -2.07
C ILE A 152 26.61 12.19 -1.21
N SER A 153 26.84 12.98 -0.16
CA SER A 153 27.96 12.79 0.77
C SER A 153 27.88 11.44 1.50
N ASN A 154 26.68 10.96 1.84
CA ASN A 154 26.48 9.64 2.41
C ASN A 154 26.94 8.53 1.43
N PHE A 155 26.56 8.61 0.16
CA PHE A 155 27.05 7.66 -0.86
C PHE A 155 28.58 7.68 -0.99
N GLN A 156 29.17 8.88 -1.05
CA GLN A 156 30.63 9.04 -1.14
C GLN A 156 31.33 8.42 0.07
N THR A 157 30.85 8.72 1.28
CA THR A 157 31.42 8.20 2.54
C THR A 157 31.38 6.67 2.57
N ARG A 158 30.30 6.05 2.12
CA ARG A 158 30.21 4.58 2.02
C ARG A 158 31.27 4.00 1.09
N ILE A 159 31.49 4.63 -0.06
CA ILE A 159 32.50 4.19 -1.02
C ILE A 159 33.91 4.37 -0.44
N ASP A 160 34.18 5.51 0.22
CA ASP A 160 35.47 5.78 0.84
C ASP A 160 35.81 4.76 1.94
N ILE A 161 34.83 4.41 2.78
CA ILE A 161 34.99 3.34 3.78
C ILE A 161 35.32 2.01 3.10
N LEU A 162 34.56 1.61 2.08
CA LEU A 162 34.78 0.33 1.40
C LEU A 162 36.17 0.26 0.76
N ASN A 163 36.61 1.33 0.10
CA ASN A 163 37.94 1.40 -0.50
C ASN A 163 39.05 1.35 0.55
N THR A 164 38.93 2.15 1.62
CA THR A 164 39.91 2.17 2.71
C THR A 164 40.08 0.80 3.36
N VAL A 165 38.96 0.08 3.54
CA VAL A 165 38.97 -1.25 4.14
C VAL A 165 39.60 -2.28 3.20
N LEU A 166 39.36 -2.19 1.90
CA LEU A 166 40.02 -3.04 0.90
C LEU A 166 41.54 -2.84 0.91
N GLU A 167 42.00 -1.59 0.97
CA GLU A 167 43.44 -1.25 1.09
C GLU A 167 44.03 -1.82 2.38
N GLN A 168 43.35 -1.63 3.52
CA GLN A 168 43.79 -2.16 4.80
C GLN A 168 43.90 -3.69 4.81
N ILE A 169 42.99 -4.39 4.12
CA ILE A 169 43.04 -5.84 3.96
C ILE A 169 44.29 -6.26 3.17
N GLU A 170 44.61 -5.55 2.09
CA GLU A 170 45.80 -5.81 1.28
C GLU A 170 47.08 -5.66 2.12
N ASP A 171 47.17 -4.60 2.92
CA ASP A 171 48.28 -4.36 3.84
C ASP A 171 48.44 -5.50 4.85
N VAL A 172 47.34 -5.92 5.49
CA VAL A 172 47.34 -7.02 6.47
C VAL A 172 47.81 -8.34 5.83
N LYS A 173 47.38 -8.63 4.60
CA LYS A 173 47.82 -9.83 3.87
C LYS A 173 49.31 -9.78 3.56
N ASN A 174 49.80 -8.64 3.07
CA ASN A 174 51.21 -8.44 2.73
C ASN A 174 52.14 -8.58 3.96
N LEU A 175 51.71 -8.08 5.13
CA LEU A 175 52.46 -8.24 6.38
C LEU A 175 52.55 -9.72 6.83
N LYS A 176 51.48 -10.49 6.66
CA LYS A 176 51.48 -11.93 6.99
C LYS A 176 52.45 -12.71 6.09
N ILE A 177 52.42 -12.45 4.78
CA ILE A 177 53.31 -13.12 3.80
C ILE A 177 54.78 -12.90 4.18
N LYS A 178 55.19 -11.65 4.44
CA LYS A 178 56.56 -11.32 4.85
C LYS A 178 56.98 -12.03 6.14
N THR A 179 56.06 -12.15 7.10
CA THR A 179 56.33 -12.83 8.37
C THR A 179 56.55 -14.33 8.16
N ASP A 180 55.74 -14.97 7.32
CA ASP A 180 55.85 -16.41 7.04
C ASP A 180 57.11 -16.75 6.23
N GLU A 181 57.56 -15.88 5.31
CA GLU A 181 58.84 -16.03 4.60
C GLU A 181 60.05 -15.97 5.54
N THR A 182 60.08 -15.01 6.48
CA THR A 182 61.19 -14.89 7.44
C THR A 182 61.29 -16.10 8.38
N LYS A 183 60.17 -16.73 8.75
CA LYS A 183 60.17 -17.95 9.59
C LYS A 183 60.66 -19.20 8.86
N ASN A 184 60.48 -19.28 7.54
CA ASN A 184 60.91 -20.44 6.76
C ASN A 184 62.39 -20.39 6.33
N THR A 185 63.06 -19.26 6.57
CA THR A 185 64.46 -19.03 6.17
C THR A 185 65.45 -19.08 7.36
N ILE A 186 64.95 -19.35 8.58
CA ILE A 186 65.72 -19.48 9.84
C ILE A 186 65.59 -20.92 10.33
#